data_AF-A0A936NMC1-F1
#
_entry.id   AF-A0A936NMC1-F1
#
_cell.length_a   1.000
_cell.length_b   1.000
_cell.length_c   1.000
_cell.angle_alpha   90.00
_cell.angle_beta   90.00
_cell.angle_gamma   90.00
#
_symmetry.space_group_name_H-M   'P 1'
#
loop_
_entity.id
_entity.type
_entity.pdbx_description
1 polymer ?
#
loop_
_entity_poly.entity_id
_entity_poly.type
_entity_poly.pdbx_seq_one_letter_code
_entity_poly.pdbx_strand_id
1 'polypeptide(L)'
;MCRLSLILFAIIFFVATPVAAQNYEFSAEHEHTLRSCRGKLVITPEKIEYQTEHKDHARVWRYDELQQIKVESPKKLELVSYEDQKWRLGLDRVFKFKLLEGEITAEISALLLKRATRPLVTSVAPAHDDAPAFETPVKHLHRFGGCIGTLKIYPDRVVYESKEMPSDSRFWRYSEIQNFSQSERYRFEIVSFEDKFGGPKAYNFQLREALPATAYDYVWARVYPSKFRRDDRLAQPGNSQTALGKRPATEQ
;
A
#
# COMPACT_ATOMS: atom_id res chain seq x y z
N MET A 1 32.44 7.71 64.98
CA MET A 1 31.00 7.48 64.69
C MET A 1 30.75 7.81 63.23
N CYS A 2 30.72 6.81 62.35
CA CYS A 2 30.55 6.99 60.91
C CYS A 2 29.22 6.35 60.50
N ARG A 3 28.24 7.16 60.06
CA ARG A 3 26.91 6.70 59.65
C ARG A 3 26.96 6.22 58.21
N LEU A 4 26.86 4.91 57.99
CA LEU A 4 26.61 4.33 56.67
C LEU A 4 25.13 4.57 56.31
N SER A 5 24.87 5.41 55.30
CA SER A 5 23.55 5.50 54.68
C SER A 5 23.46 4.46 53.57
N LEU A 6 22.58 3.46 53.75
CA LEU A 6 22.24 2.49 52.72
C LEU A 6 21.21 3.13 51.77
N ILE A 7 21.59 3.38 50.53
CA ILE A 7 20.66 3.83 49.47
C ILE A 7 20.02 2.57 48.87
N LEU A 8 18.71 2.42 49.09
CA LEU A 8 17.90 1.35 48.51
C LEU A 8 17.57 1.69 47.06
N PHE A 9 18.17 0.98 46.10
CA PHE A 9 17.84 1.11 44.68
C PHE A 9 16.59 0.27 44.38
N ALA A 10 15.44 0.92 44.17
CA ALA A 10 14.23 0.27 43.71
C ALA A 10 14.34 -0.04 42.21
N ILE A 11 14.49 -1.31 41.85
CA ILE A 11 14.46 -1.76 40.46
C ILE A 11 12.99 -1.87 40.04
N ILE A 12 12.54 -0.94 39.20
CA ILE A 12 11.23 -1.00 38.56
C ILE A 12 11.34 -1.98 37.38
N PHE A 13 10.82 -3.19 37.55
CA PHE A 13 10.60 -4.11 36.44
C PHE A 13 9.37 -3.65 35.65
N PHE A 14 9.60 -3.11 34.45
CA PHE A 14 8.54 -2.88 33.48
C PHE A 14 8.11 -4.25 32.93
N VAL A 15 7.04 -4.82 33.48
CA VAL A 15 6.43 -6.03 32.94
C VAL A 15 5.74 -5.63 31.63
N ALA A 16 6.41 -5.89 30.51
CA ALA A 16 5.78 -5.78 29.20
C ALA A 16 4.69 -6.86 29.13
N THR A 17 3.42 -6.46 29.28
CA THR A 17 2.30 -7.34 28.98
C THR A 17 2.34 -7.64 27.49
N PRO A 18 2.39 -8.92 27.08
CA PRO A 18 2.31 -9.25 25.67
C PRO A 18 0.93 -8.81 25.18
N VAL A 19 0.89 -7.89 24.22
CA VAL A 19 -0.33 -7.59 23.46
C VAL A 19 -0.74 -8.90 22.81
N ALA A 20 -1.86 -9.48 23.24
CA ALA A 20 -2.42 -10.66 22.60
C ALA A 20 -2.62 -10.34 21.12
N ALA A 21 -2.00 -11.14 20.25
CA ALA A 21 -2.19 -11.05 18.82
C ALA A 21 -3.70 -11.22 18.52
N GLN A 22 -4.34 -10.15 18.03
CA GLN A 22 -5.75 -10.19 17.70
C GLN A 22 -5.95 -11.00 16.42
N ASN A 23 -6.72 -12.07 16.55
CA ASN A 23 -7.10 -12.94 15.45
C ASN A 23 -8.50 -12.54 14.99
N TYR A 24 -8.67 -12.39 13.68
CA TYR A 24 -9.96 -12.06 13.08
C TYR A 24 -10.48 -13.28 12.33
N GLU A 25 -11.71 -13.67 12.62
CA GLU A 25 -12.32 -14.87 12.07
C GLU A 25 -13.61 -14.53 11.35
N PHE A 26 -13.79 -15.07 10.15
CA PHE A 26 -14.94 -14.81 9.30
C PHE A 26 -15.50 -16.11 8.75
N SER A 27 -16.82 -16.22 8.75
CA SER A 27 -17.50 -17.15 7.85
C SER A 27 -17.35 -16.61 6.42
N ALA A 28 -16.79 -17.41 5.52
CA ALA A 28 -16.43 -16.96 4.18
C ALA A 28 -16.74 -18.01 3.11
N GLU A 29 -17.10 -17.51 1.94
CA GLU A 29 -17.30 -18.27 0.73
C GLU A 29 -16.10 -18.05 -0.19
N HIS A 30 -15.43 -19.13 -0.59
CA HIS A 30 -14.36 -19.08 -1.58
C HIS A 30 -14.96 -19.30 -2.97
N GLU A 31 -14.84 -18.30 -3.83
CA GLU A 31 -15.46 -18.27 -5.15
C GLU A 31 -14.62 -19.07 -6.18
N HIS A 32 -15.27 -19.98 -6.89
CA HIS A 32 -14.74 -20.62 -8.10
C HIS A 32 -15.52 -20.18 -9.33
N THR A 33 -14.97 -20.44 -10.52
CA THR A 33 -15.60 -20.10 -11.80
C THR A 33 -16.99 -20.70 -12.00
N LEU A 34 -17.38 -21.77 -11.27
CA LEU A 34 -18.71 -22.40 -11.39
C LEU A 34 -19.34 -22.83 -10.05
N ARG A 35 -18.62 -22.76 -8.93
CA ARG A 35 -19.06 -23.25 -7.63
C ARG A 35 -18.48 -22.38 -6.53
N SER A 36 -18.93 -22.58 -5.32
CA SER A 36 -18.32 -21.98 -4.15
C SER A 36 -18.20 -23.00 -3.03
N CYS A 37 -17.16 -22.88 -2.21
CA CYS A 37 -17.05 -23.64 -0.98
C CYS A 37 -17.17 -22.70 0.21
N ARG A 38 -17.91 -23.12 1.24
CA ARG A 38 -17.99 -22.41 2.51
C ARG A 38 -16.88 -22.89 3.43
N GLY A 39 -16.41 -21.96 4.24
CA GLY A 39 -15.37 -22.22 5.21
C GLY A 39 -15.19 -21.04 6.15
N LYS A 40 -14.11 -21.10 6.91
CA LYS A 40 -13.71 -20.07 7.87
C LYS A 40 -12.42 -19.44 7.37
N LEU A 41 -12.42 -18.12 7.20
CA LEU A 41 -11.22 -17.35 6.91
C LEU A 41 -10.69 -16.75 8.23
N VAL A 42 -9.44 -17.03 8.55
CA VAL A 42 -8.77 -16.56 9.75
C VAL A 42 -7.59 -15.69 9.35
N ILE A 43 -7.58 -14.44 9.83
CA ILE A 43 -6.49 -13.49 9.62
C ILE A 43 -5.82 -13.27 10.97
N THR A 44 -4.54 -13.63 11.06
CA THR A 44 -3.70 -13.38 12.24
C THR A 44 -2.53 -12.47 11.86
N PRO A 45 -1.77 -11.95 12.83
CA PRO A 45 -0.59 -11.17 12.52
C PRO A 45 0.54 -11.96 11.84
N GLU A 46 0.48 -13.29 11.82
CA GLU A 46 1.51 -14.18 11.24
C GLU A 46 1.09 -14.75 9.89
N LYS A 47 -0.21 -15.00 9.69
CA LYS A 47 -0.72 -15.72 8.53
C LYS A 47 -2.19 -15.40 8.20
N ILE A 48 -2.59 -15.80 7.01
CA ILE A 48 -3.99 -15.92 6.60
C ILE A 48 -4.27 -17.40 6.36
N GLU A 49 -5.39 -17.90 6.85
CA GLU A 49 -5.76 -19.32 6.76
C GLU A 49 -7.22 -19.47 6.35
N TYR A 50 -7.47 -20.36 5.39
CA TYR A 50 -8.81 -20.77 5.00
C TYR A 50 -9.05 -22.23 5.39
N GLN A 51 -10.02 -22.43 6.29
CA GLN A 51 -10.41 -23.72 6.82
C GLN A 51 -11.74 -24.15 6.19
N THR A 52 -11.79 -25.34 5.61
CA THR A 52 -13.01 -25.90 5.02
C THR A 52 -12.95 -27.42 5.09
N GLU A 53 -14.11 -28.07 5.04
CA GLU A 53 -14.22 -29.54 5.00
C GLU A 53 -13.59 -30.12 3.72
N HIS A 54 -13.55 -29.33 2.66
CA HIS A 54 -12.92 -29.72 1.40
C HIS A 54 -11.40 -29.51 1.46
N LYS A 55 -10.66 -30.56 1.86
CA LYS A 55 -9.20 -30.52 2.09
C LYS A 55 -8.39 -29.91 0.95
N ASP A 56 -8.79 -30.09 -0.30
CA ASP A 56 -8.09 -29.53 -1.48
C ASP A 56 -8.18 -28.00 -1.59
N HIS A 57 -9.12 -27.41 -0.86
CA HIS A 57 -9.38 -25.97 -0.81
C HIS A 57 -8.84 -25.34 0.47
N ALA A 58 -8.63 -26.13 1.52
CA ALA A 58 -8.00 -25.66 2.76
C ALA A 58 -6.57 -25.19 2.49
N ARG A 59 -6.20 -24.03 3.05
CA ARG A 59 -4.88 -23.45 2.80
C ARG A 59 -4.45 -22.53 3.93
N VAL A 60 -3.14 -22.45 4.12
CA VAL A 60 -2.47 -21.50 4.99
C VAL A 60 -1.48 -20.72 4.13
N TRP A 61 -1.46 -19.40 4.30
CA TRP A 61 -0.50 -18.50 3.67
C TRP A 61 0.19 -17.67 4.74
N ARG A 62 1.51 -17.71 4.76
CA ARG A 62 2.30 -16.64 5.36
C ARG A 62 2.26 -15.42 4.44
N TYR A 63 2.48 -14.23 5.01
CA TYR A 63 2.45 -12.99 4.22
C TYR A 63 3.55 -12.89 3.14
N ASP A 64 4.65 -13.64 3.28
CA ASP A 64 5.72 -13.75 2.29
C ASP A 64 5.40 -14.72 1.14
N GLU A 65 4.40 -15.58 1.31
CA GLU A 65 3.89 -16.50 0.28
C GLU A 65 2.81 -15.87 -0.62
N LEU A 66 2.40 -14.64 -0.28
CA LEU A 66 1.41 -13.87 -1.02
C LEU A 66 2.11 -12.79 -1.86
N GLN A 67 1.81 -12.79 -3.16
CA GLN A 67 2.25 -11.74 -4.07
C GLN A 67 1.47 -10.46 -3.84
N GLN A 68 0.17 -10.57 -3.57
CA GLN A 68 -0.69 -9.43 -3.39
C GLN A 68 -1.90 -9.80 -2.55
N ILE A 69 -2.26 -8.88 -1.67
CA ILE A 69 -3.49 -8.92 -0.90
C ILE A 69 -4.35 -7.77 -1.42
N LYS A 70 -5.60 -8.07 -1.79
CA LYS A 70 -6.55 -7.08 -2.29
C LYS A 70 -7.80 -7.09 -1.42
N VAL A 71 -8.03 -6.03 -0.67
CA VAL A 71 -9.30 -5.76 -0.01
C VAL A 71 -10.16 -4.99 -1.02
N GLU A 72 -10.99 -5.71 -1.77
CA GLU A 72 -11.84 -5.13 -2.82
C GLU A 72 -13.08 -4.43 -2.25
N SER A 73 -13.54 -4.84 -1.07
CA SER A 73 -14.62 -4.21 -0.32
C SER A 73 -14.60 -4.69 1.13
N PRO A 74 -15.41 -4.12 2.04
CA PRO A 74 -15.54 -4.64 3.40
C PRO A 74 -15.92 -6.13 3.48
N LYS A 75 -16.48 -6.70 2.40
CA LYS A 75 -16.90 -8.11 2.34
C LYS A 75 -16.10 -8.95 1.35
N LYS A 76 -15.10 -8.39 0.65
CA LYS A 76 -14.38 -9.10 -0.41
C LYS A 76 -12.87 -8.98 -0.25
N LEU A 77 -12.22 -10.14 -0.20
CA LEU A 77 -10.77 -10.28 -0.12
C LEU A 77 -10.28 -11.16 -1.25
N GLU A 78 -9.28 -10.71 -1.99
CA GLU A 78 -8.58 -11.50 -2.98
C GLU A 78 -7.11 -11.67 -2.56
N LEU A 79 -6.64 -12.92 -2.60
CA LEU A 79 -5.25 -13.29 -2.32
C LEU A 79 -4.62 -13.84 -3.60
N VAL A 80 -3.52 -13.23 -4.03
CA VAL A 80 -2.70 -13.72 -5.14
C VAL A 80 -1.47 -14.39 -4.54
N SER A 81 -1.31 -15.70 -4.73
CA SER A 81 -0.18 -16.46 -4.18
C SER A 81 0.90 -16.74 -5.23
N TYR A 82 2.11 -17.08 -4.78
CA TYR A 82 3.18 -17.60 -5.65
C TYR A 82 2.97 -19.06 -6.08
N GLU A 83 1.80 -19.64 -5.84
CA GLU A 83 1.53 -21.01 -6.26
C GLU A 83 1.24 -21.06 -7.77
N ASP A 84 2.09 -21.76 -8.52
CA ASP A 84 1.89 -21.97 -9.95
C ASP A 84 0.73 -22.94 -10.22
N GLN A 85 -0.20 -22.52 -11.08
CA GLN A 85 -1.18 -23.43 -11.66
C GLN A 85 -0.61 -24.11 -12.90
N LYS A 86 -0.01 -25.30 -12.72
CA LYS A 86 0.58 -26.10 -13.81
C LYS A 86 -0.35 -26.29 -15.03
N TRP A 87 -1.67 -26.38 -14.80
CA TRP A 87 -2.65 -26.57 -15.87
C TRP A 87 -3.12 -25.26 -16.54
N ARG A 88 -2.81 -24.09 -15.96
CA ARG A 88 -3.08 -22.77 -16.54
C ARG A 88 -1.79 -22.08 -16.97
N LEU A 89 -0.88 -22.81 -17.61
CA LEU A 89 0.38 -22.28 -18.14
C LEU A 89 1.26 -21.58 -17.07
N GLY A 90 1.14 -22.00 -15.80
CA GLY A 90 1.91 -21.38 -14.71
C GLY A 90 1.37 -20.04 -14.22
N LEU A 91 0.12 -19.69 -14.52
CA LEU A 91 -0.50 -18.50 -13.93
C LEU A 91 -0.59 -18.61 -12.41
N ASP A 92 -0.38 -17.48 -11.75
CA ASP A 92 -0.52 -17.32 -10.30
C ASP A 92 -1.92 -17.74 -9.84
N ARG A 93 -1.97 -18.46 -8.70
CA ARG A 93 -3.24 -18.87 -8.11
C ARG A 93 -3.87 -17.70 -7.35
N VAL A 94 -5.06 -17.33 -7.80
CA VAL A 94 -5.91 -16.31 -7.17
C VAL A 94 -6.99 -17.00 -6.34
N PHE A 95 -7.12 -16.60 -5.07
CA PHE A 95 -8.17 -17.04 -4.16
C PHE A 95 -9.07 -15.85 -3.85
N LYS A 96 -10.38 -15.98 -4.12
CA LYS A 96 -11.35 -14.91 -3.91
C LYS A 96 -12.30 -15.31 -2.80
N PHE A 97 -12.41 -14.48 -1.78
CA PHE A 97 -13.25 -14.70 -0.61
C PHE A 97 -14.32 -13.64 -0.52
N LYS A 98 -15.56 -14.09 -0.32
CA LYS A 98 -16.70 -13.28 0.07
C LYS A 98 -17.03 -13.57 1.53
N LEU A 99 -16.93 -12.57 2.39
CA LEU A 99 -17.29 -12.68 3.80
C LEU A 99 -18.81 -12.71 3.93
N LEU A 100 -19.32 -13.74 4.59
CA LEU A 100 -20.74 -13.94 4.87
C LEU A 100 -21.15 -13.20 6.13
N GLU A 101 -20.25 -13.14 7.12
CA GLU A 101 -20.43 -12.48 8.41
C GLU A 101 -19.20 -11.62 8.74
N GLY A 102 -19.41 -10.52 9.44
CA GLY A 102 -18.34 -9.55 9.75
C GLY A 102 -17.85 -8.77 8.53
N GLU A 103 -16.95 -7.83 8.74
CA GLU A 103 -16.40 -6.96 7.70
C GLU A 103 -14.90 -6.75 7.91
N ILE A 104 -14.18 -6.54 6.83
CA ILE A 104 -12.82 -6.03 6.86
C ILE A 104 -12.90 -4.57 7.31
N THR A 105 -12.51 -4.33 8.54
CA THR A 105 -12.49 -3.00 9.15
C THR A 105 -11.20 -2.26 8.82
N ALA A 106 -11.16 -0.98 9.19
CA ALA A 106 -9.95 -0.17 9.13
C ALA A 106 -8.78 -0.78 9.93
N GLU A 107 -9.08 -1.42 11.07
CA GLU A 107 -8.11 -2.09 11.93
C GLU A 107 -7.47 -3.31 11.25
N ILE A 108 -8.29 -4.15 10.60
CA ILE A 108 -7.80 -5.29 9.83
C ILE A 108 -6.98 -4.80 8.63
N SER A 109 -7.44 -3.74 7.96
CA SER A 109 -6.69 -3.12 6.86
C SER A 109 -5.33 -2.61 7.33
N ALA A 110 -5.24 -2.03 8.53
CA ALA A 110 -3.97 -1.62 9.14
C ALA A 110 -3.06 -2.81 9.44
N LEU A 111 -3.61 -3.93 9.95
CA LEU A 111 -2.86 -5.16 10.15
C LEU A 111 -2.27 -5.68 8.83
N LEU A 112 -3.11 -5.80 7.80
CA LEU A 112 -2.69 -6.28 6.48
C LEU A 112 -1.63 -5.35 5.88
N LEU A 113 -1.81 -4.03 5.99
CA LEU A 113 -0.84 -3.05 5.49
C LEU A 113 0.52 -3.17 6.17
N LYS A 114 0.52 -3.49 7.47
CA LYS A 114 1.74 -3.69 8.27
C LYS A 114 2.45 -5.01 7.95
N ARG A 115 1.71 -6.05 7.59
CA ARG A 115 2.25 -7.41 7.41
C ARG A 115 2.51 -7.79 5.96
N ALA A 116 1.80 -7.20 5.01
CA ALA A 116 1.99 -7.48 3.58
C ALA A 116 3.42 -7.17 3.15
N THR A 117 4.04 -8.13 2.47
CA THR A 117 5.40 -8.00 1.93
C THR A 117 5.44 -7.16 0.65
N ARG A 118 4.31 -7.11 -0.06
CA ARG A 118 4.09 -6.27 -1.25
C ARG A 118 3.02 -5.21 -0.96
N PRO A 119 2.92 -4.16 -1.79
CA PRO A 119 1.87 -3.15 -1.69
C PRO A 119 0.48 -3.75 -1.51
N LEU A 120 -0.22 -3.33 -0.45
CA LEU A 120 -1.60 -3.72 -0.19
C LEU A 120 -2.50 -2.95 -1.15
N VAL A 121 -3.41 -3.64 -1.83
CA VAL A 121 -4.48 -2.98 -2.58
C VAL A 121 -5.69 -2.95 -1.67
N THR A 122 -6.15 -1.77 -1.24
CA THR A 122 -7.31 -1.71 -0.36
C THR A 122 -8.28 -0.60 -0.74
N SER A 123 -9.56 -0.96 -0.72
CA SER A 123 -10.68 -0.02 -0.77
C SER A 123 -11.17 0.40 0.62
N VAL A 124 -10.73 -0.29 1.67
CA VAL A 124 -10.97 0.05 3.07
C VAL A 124 -9.70 0.69 3.62
N ALA A 125 -9.70 2.02 3.72
CA ALA A 125 -8.56 2.74 4.26
C ALA A 125 -8.41 2.44 5.77
N PRO A 126 -7.17 2.27 6.27
CA PRO A 126 -6.91 2.36 7.71
C PRO A 126 -7.43 3.68 8.30
N ALA A 127 -7.83 3.64 9.56
CA ALA A 127 -8.32 4.83 10.26
C ALA A 127 -7.21 5.86 10.37
N HIS A 128 -7.54 7.11 10.10
CA HIS A 128 -6.61 8.23 10.17
C HIS A 128 -7.38 9.52 10.46
N ASP A 129 -6.78 10.38 11.30
CA ASP A 129 -7.42 11.62 11.75
C ASP A 129 -6.84 12.86 11.04
N ASP A 130 -5.85 12.67 10.16
CA ASP A 130 -5.21 13.77 9.46
C ASP A 130 -6.14 14.39 8.41
N ALA A 131 -6.06 15.71 8.24
CA ALA A 131 -6.65 16.37 7.08
C ALA A 131 -5.75 16.18 5.83
N PRO A 132 -6.35 16.07 4.63
CA PRO A 132 -5.56 16.03 3.40
C PRO A 132 -4.85 17.38 3.17
N ALA A 133 -3.62 17.34 2.67
CA ALA A 133 -2.89 18.52 2.22
C ALA A 133 -3.52 19.12 0.96
N PHE A 134 -4.07 18.26 0.10
CA PHE A 134 -4.85 18.65 -1.07
C PHE A 134 -6.01 17.69 -1.26
N GLU A 135 -7.16 18.21 -1.66
CA GLU A 135 -8.28 17.39 -2.11
C GLU A 135 -8.92 18.00 -3.35
N THR A 136 -9.46 17.14 -4.21
CA THR A 136 -10.22 17.59 -5.38
C THR A 136 -11.24 16.53 -5.80
N PRO A 137 -12.44 16.94 -6.22
CA PRO A 137 -13.40 16.00 -6.78
C PRO A 137 -12.97 15.55 -8.18
N VAL A 138 -13.04 14.24 -8.43
CA VAL A 138 -12.55 13.61 -9.66
C VAL A 138 -13.55 12.61 -10.23
N LYS A 139 -13.43 12.33 -11.52
CA LYS A 139 -13.97 11.12 -12.14
C LYS A 139 -12.83 10.15 -12.42
N HIS A 140 -12.87 8.97 -11.81
CA HIS A 140 -11.99 7.88 -12.15
C HIS A 140 -12.48 7.22 -13.44
N LEU A 141 -11.64 7.18 -14.45
CA LEU A 141 -11.94 6.60 -15.76
C LEU A 141 -11.62 5.11 -15.78
N HIS A 142 -12.60 4.33 -16.22
CA HIS A 142 -12.43 2.89 -16.43
C HIS A 142 -12.22 2.58 -17.91
N ARG A 143 -12.11 1.29 -18.25
CA ARG A 143 -12.14 0.85 -19.65
C ARG A 143 -13.44 1.26 -20.35
N PHE A 144 -14.54 1.21 -19.61
CA PHE A 144 -15.86 1.67 -20.06
C PHE A 144 -16.52 2.45 -18.91
N GLY A 145 -16.87 3.71 -19.16
CA GLY A 145 -17.46 4.57 -18.14
C GLY A 145 -16.45 5.07 -17.10
N GLY A 146 -16.93 5.28 -15.89
CA GLY A 146 -16.13 5.74 -14.75
C GLY A 146 -16.99 6.07 -13.54
N CYS A 147 -16.37 6.22 -12.38
CA CYS A 147 -17.03 6.53 -11.12
C CYS A 147 -16.56 7.88 -10.57
N ILE A 148 -17.47 8.59 -9.89
CA ILE A 148 -17.16 9.87 -9.25
C ILE A 148 -16.63 9.61 -7.85
N GLY A 149 -15.65 10.40 -7.44
CA GLY A 149 -15.11 10.36 -6.09
C GLY A 149 -14.28 11.58 -5.77
N THR A 150 -13.52 11.48 -4.68
CA THR A 150 -12.60 12.52 -4.23
C THR A 150 -11.19 11.94 -4.20
N LEU A 151 -10.24 12.65 -4.80
CA LEU A 151 -8.82 12.36 -4.65
C LEU A 151 -8.28 13.21 -3.51
N LYS A 152 -7.68 12.56 -2.51
CA LYS A 152 -7.15 13.16 -1.30
C LYS A 152 -5.66 12.84 -1.19
N ILE A 153 -4.83 13.86 -1.05
CA ILE A 153 -3.37 13.76 -0.95
C ILE A 153 -2.97 14.11 0.48
N TYR A 154 -2.34 13.16 1.16
CA TYR A 154 -1.89 13.27 2.55
C TYR A 154 -0.35 13.28 2.62
N PRO A 155 0.25 13.59 3.78
CA PRO A 155 1.70 13.56 3.94
C PRO A 155 2.39 12.23 3.65
N ASP A 156 1.70 11.11 3.88
CA ASP A 156 2.23 9.74 3.82
C ASP A 156 1.55 8.86 2.75
N ARG A 157 0.43 9.31 2.16
CA ARG A 157 -0.43 8.52 1.28
C ARG A 157 -1.22 9.38 0.28
N VAL A 158 -1.76 8.71 -0.72
CA VAL A 158 -2.82 9.22 -1.61
C VAL A 158 -4.02 8.29 -1.51
N VAL A 159 -5.22 8.86 -1.42
CA VAL A 159 -6.47 8.11 -1.30
C VAL A 159 -7.45 8.58 -2.36
N TYR A 160 -8.00 7.66 -3.13
CA TYR A 160 -9.19 7.89 -3.92
C TYR A 160 -10.38 7.25 -3.21
N GLU A 161 -11.45 8.00 -3.00
CA GLU A 161 -12.66 7.53 -2.34
C GLU A 161 -13.89 7.75 -3.22
N SER A 162 -14.64 6.68 -3.49
CA SER A 162 -15.93 6.75 -4.18
C SER A 162 -17.04 6.22 -3.27
N LYS A 163 -18.02 7.07 -2.97
CA LYS A 163 -19.21 6.66 -2.22
C LYS A 163 -20.16 5.80 -3.05
N GLU A 164 -20.28 6.13 -4.34
CA GLU A 164 -21.15 5.40 -5.29
C GLU A 164 -20.58 4.02 -5.62
N MET A 165 -19.25 3.91 -5.70
CA MET A 165 -18.56 2.66 -6.00
C MET A 165 -17.45 2.40 -4.97
N PRO A 166 -17.79 2.00 -3.73
CA PRO A 166 -16.80 1.81 -2.65
C PRO A 166 -15.71 0.80 -2.99
N SER A 167 -16.00 -0.17 -3.85
CA SER A 167 -15.02 -1.15 -4.32
C SER A 167 -13.94 -0.57 -5.23
N ASP A 168 -14.15 0.64 -5.73
CA ASP A 168 -13.20 1.37 -6.57
C ASP A 168 -12.37 2.37 -5.79
N SER A 169 -12.70 2.62 -4.52
CA SER A 169 -11.83 3.37 -3.61
C SER A 169 -10.46 2.71 -3.53
N ARG A 170 -9.41 3.50 -3.42
CA ARG A 170 -8.04 3.02 -3.37
C ARG A 170 -7.20 3.83 -2.40
N PHE A 171 -6.31 3.15 -1.74
CA PHE A 171 -5.32 3.71 -0.84
C PHE A 171 -3.93 3.35 -1.37
N TRP A 172 -3.04 4.35 -1.46
CA TRP A 172 -1.66 4.15 -1.86
C TRP A 172 -0.73 4.88 -0.90
N ARG A 173 0.23 4.16 -0.29
CA ARG A 173 1.45 4.80 0.23
C ARG A 173 2.29 5.29 -0.93
N TYR A 174 3.11 6.32 -0.72
CA TYR A 174 3.99 6.81 -1.79
C TYR A 174 4.95 5.75 -2.34
N SER A 175 5.40 4.80 -1.51
CA SER A 175 6.21 3.65 -1.93
C SER A 175 5.48 2.66 -2.83
N GLU A 176 4.16 2.73 -2.90
CA GLU A 176 3.29 1.84 -3.69
C GLU A 176 2.92 2.47 -5.04
N ILE A 177 3.28 3.74 -5.24
CA ILE A 177 3.14 4.47 -6.48
C ILE A 177 4.43 4.27 -7.28
N GLN A 178 4.31 3.58 -8.40
CA GLN A 178 5.44 3.37 -9.32
C GLN A 178 5.74 4.64 -10.11
N ASN A 179 4.69 5.33 -10.56
CA ASN A 179 4.79 6.59 -11.28
C ASN A 179 3.48 7.37 -11.08
N PHE A 180 3.55 8.69 -11.27
CA PHE A 180 2.36 9.51 -11.40
C PHE A 180 2.60 10.60 -12.44
N SER A 181 1.53 11.08 -13.06
CA SER A 181 1.63 12.12 -14.08
C SER A 181 0.46 13.09 -13.98
N GLN A 182 0.71 14.32 -14.40
CA GLN A 182 -0.33 15.32 -14.65
C GLN A 182 -0.10 15.87 -16.06
N SER A 183 -0.43 15.05 -17.07
CA SER A 183 -0.17 15.37 -18.47
C SER A 183 -0.91 16.63 -18.94
N GLU A 184 -2.04 16.93 -18.31
CA GLU A 184 -2.90 18.08 -18.59
C GLU A 184 -3.42 18.67 -17.28
N ARG A 185 -3.86 19.94 -17.31
CA ARG A 185 -4.33 20.67 -16.13
C ARG A 185 -5.43 19.94 -15.35
N TYR A 186 -6.30 19.21 -16.05
CA TYR A 186 -7.46 18.51 -15.48
C TYR A 186 -7.32 16.98 -15.52
N ARG A 187 -6.09 16.46 -15.64
CA ARG A 187 -5.84 15.02 -15.68
C ARG A 187 -4.74 14.63 -14.73
N PHE A 188 -5.03 13.67 -13.85
CA PHE A 188 -4.06 13.11 -12.91
C PHE A 188 -4.03 11.60 -13.08
N GLU A 189 -2.84 11.02 -13.13
CA GLU A 189 -2.65 9.59 -13.31
C GLU A 189 -1.75 9.03 -12.21
N ILE A 190 -2.15 7.89 -11.64
CA ILE A 190 -1.32 7.10 -10.72
C ILE A 190 -1.10 5.74 -11.36
N VAL A 191 0.15 5.34 -11.48
CA VAL A 191 0.54 3.98 -11.86
C VAL A 191 1.03 3.27 -10.59
N SER A 192 0.34 2.21 -10.18
CA SER A 192 0.69 1.45 -8.98
C SER A 192 1.25 0.07 -9.32
N PHE A 193 1.91 -0.56 -8.34
CA PHE A 193 2.35 -1.96 -8.43
C PHE A 193 1.19 -2.98 -8.30
N GLU A 194 -0.06 -2.54 -8.42
CA GLU A 194 -1.19 -3.46 -8.52
C GLU A 194 -1.09 -4.24 -9.83
N ASP A 195 -1.13 -5.57 -9.75
CA ASP A 195 -1.03 -6.39 -10.96
C ASP A 195 -2.35 -6.36 -11.72
N LYS A 196 -2.23 -6.09 -13.02
CA LYS A 196 -3.28 -6.23 -14.01
C LYS A 196 -2.69 -6.87 -15.26
N PHE A 197 -2.97 -8.15 -15.46
CA PHE A 197 -2.54 -8.92 -16.64
C PHE A 197 -1.01 -8.84 -16.87
N GLY A 198 -0.20 -9.04 -15.82
CA GLY A 198 1.25 -9.13 -15.93
C GLY A 198 1.96 -7.77 -16.00
N GLY A 199 1.35 -6.73 -15.44
CA GLY A 199 1.86 -5.37 -15.52
C GLY A 199 1.21 -4.41 -14.52
N PRO A 200 1.83 -3.24 -14.28
CA PRO A 200 1.34 -2.27 -13.32
C PRO A 200 0.01 -1.65 -13.78
N LYS A 201 -0.86 -1.37 -12.81
CA LYS A 201 -2.18 -0.79 -13.08
C LYS A 201 -2.13 0.73 -13.06
N ALA A 202 -2.62 1.34 -14.13
CA ALA A 202 -2.83 2.77 -14.23
C ALA A 202 -4.25 3.17 -13.81
N TYR A 203 -4.34 4.20 -12.98
CA TYR A 203 -5.54 4.86 -12.49
C TYR A 203 -5.61 6.25 -13.09
N ASN A 204 -6.65 6.50 -13.89
CA ASN A 204 -6.80 7.72 -14.67
C ASN A 204 -7.90 8.59 -14.07
N PHE A 205 -7.58 9.79 -13.61
CA PHE A 205 -8.53 10.72 -13.00
C PHE A 205 -8.73 11.96 -13.87
N GLN A 206 -9.98 12.27 -14.18
CA GLN A 206 -10.39 13.57 -14.66
C GLN A 206 -10.71 14.45 -13.46
N LEU A 207 -9.94 15.52 -13.28
CA LEU A 207 -10.15 16.48 -12.22
C LEU A 207 -11.29 17.42 -12.60
N ARG A 208 -12.25 17.63 -11.69
CA ARG A 208 -13.30 18.65 -11.89
C ARG A 208 -12.77 20.06 -11.63
N GLU A 209 -11.78 20.15 -10.76
CA GLU A 209 -11.09 21.39 -10.40
C GLU A 209 -9.59 21.17 -10.57
N ALA A 210 -8.88 22.18 -11.06
CA ALA A 210 -7.44 22.06 -11.24
C ALA A 210 -6.75 21.97 -9.88
N LEU A 211 -5.88 20.98 -9.69
CA LEU A 211 -4.98 20.97 -8.55
C LEU A 211 -4.03 22.18 -8.64
N PRO A 212 -3.72 22.83 -7.50
CA PRO A 212 -2.69 23.86 -7.49
C PRO A 212 -1.35 23.24 -7.87
N ALA A 213 -0.47 24.01 -8.54
CA ALA A 213 0.83 23.52 -9.00
C ALA A 213 1.67 22.90 -7.85
N THR A 214 1.53 23.44 -6.65
CA THR A 214 2.18 22.93 -5.43
C THR A 214 1.78 21.50 -5.07
N ALA A 215 0.59 21.03 -5.48
CA ALA A 215 0.17 19.65 -5.25
C ALA A 215 0.99 18.65 -6.06
N TYR A 216 1.35 19.00 -7.31
CA TYR A 216 2.19 18.17 -8.14
C TYR A 216 3.58 18.01 -7.52
N ASP A 217 4.22 19.12 -7.15
CA ASP A 217 5.54 19.13 -6.52
C ASP A 217 5.53 18.37 -5.18
N TYR A 218 4.44 18.49 -4.43
CA TYR A 218 4.25 17.80 -3.16
C TYR A 218 4.24 16.27 -3.31
N VAL A 219 3.52 15.76 -4.32
CA VAL A 219 3.50 14.33 -4.65
C VAL A 219 4.84 13.91 -5.23
N TRP A 220 5.44 14.72 -6.12
CA TRP A 220 6.73 14.45 -6.75
C TRP A 220 7.84 14.17 -5.73
N ALA A 221 7.99 15.05 -4.75
CA ALA A 221 9.00 14.93 -3.71
C ALA A 221 8.87 13.63 -2.89
N ARG A 222 7.66 13.08 -2.78
CA ARG A 222 7.36 11.89 -1.96
C ARG A 222 7.42 10.59 -2.75
N VAL A 223 7.05 10.61 -4.03
CA VAL A 223 7.24 9.45 -4.93
C VAL A 223 8.71 9.28 -5.31
N TYR A 224 9.47 10.38 -5.46
CA TYR A 224 10.86 10.35 -5.92
C TYR A 224 11.87 10.94 -4.89
N PRO A 225 11.93 10.42 -3.65
CA PRO A 225 12.74 11.01 -2.58
C PRO A 225 14.25 10.99 -2.87
N SER A 226 14.72 10.00 -3.65
CA SER A 226 16.15 9.88 -4.01
C SER A 226 16.60 10.93 -5.02
N LYS A 227 15.69 11.51 -5.81
CA LYS A 227 16.00 12.64 -6.71
C LYS A 227 16.22 13.94 -5.92
N PHE A 228 15.59 14.08 -4.76
CA PHE A 228 15.79 15.21 -3.84
C PHE A 228 17.18 15.17 -3.18
N ARG A 229 17.66 13.98 -2.80
CA ARG A 229 18.95 13.80 -2.09
C ARG A 229 20.20 14.10 -2.95
N ARG A 230 20.06 14.28 -4.27
CA ARG A 230 21.20 14.66 -5.14
C ARG A 230 21.49 16.16 -5.12
N ASP A 231 20.48 17.01 -4.91
CA ASP A 231 20.67 18.46 -4.94
C ASP A 231 21.33 19.00 -3.66
N ASP A 232 21.21 18.30 -2.53
CA ASP A 232 21.92 18.67 -1.30
C ASP A 232 23.46 18.54 -1.39
N ARG A 233 23.98 17.74 -2.33
CA ARG A 233 25.44 17.65 -2.58
C ARG A 233 25.98 18.71 -3.53
N LEU A 234 25.11 19.35 -4.32
CA LEU A 234 25.48 20.48 -5.18
C LEU A 234 25.40 21.82 -4.42
N ALA A 235 24.74 21.84 -3.27
CA ALA A 235 24.63 22.99 -2.37
C ALA A 235 25.76 23.11 -1.32
N GLN A 236 26.85 22.34 -1.42
CA GLN A 236 28.06 22.60 -0.62
C GLN A 236 28.98 23.57 -1.39
N PRO A 237 29.15 24.84 -0.93
CA PRO A 237 30.17 25.71 -1.48
C PRO A 237 31.52 25.28 -0.89
N GLY A 238 32.31 24.54 -1.67
CA GLY A 238 33.70 24.27 -1.31
C GLY A 238 34.22 22.93 -1.76
N ASN A 239 34.60 22.83 -3.04
CA ASN A 239 35.92 22.34 -3.46
C ASN A 239 35.99 22.27 -4.99
N SER A 240 36.04 23.44 -5.63
CA SER A 240 36.68 23.56 -6.93
C SER A 240 38.18 23.66 -6.70
N GLN A 241 38.86 22.54 -6.49
CA GLN A 241 40.31 22.51 -6.66
C GLN A 241 40.63 22.33 -8.15
N THR A 242 40.86 23.48 -8.77
CA THR A 242 41.86 23.78 -9.80
C THR A 242 42.69 22.59 -10.28
N ALA A 243 42.36 22.05 -11.45
CA ALA A 243 43.33 21.41 -12.33
C ALA A 243 43.57 22.33 -13.52
N LEU A 244 44.47 23.31 -13.33
CA LEU A 244 45.01 24.14 -14.41
C LEU A 244 45.94 23.27 -15.26
N GLY A 245 45.38 22.65 -16.29
CA GLY A 245 46.16 21.92 -17.30
C GLY A 245 47.05 22.90 -18.08
N LYS A 246 48.37 22.75 -17.94
CA LYS A 246 49.37 23.42 -18.77
C LYS A 246 49.10 23.11 -20.25
N ARG A 247 48.91 24.15 -21.07
CA ARG A 247 48.98 24.04 -22.54
C ARG A 247 50.43 23.76 -22.96
N PRO A 248 50.67 22.87 -23.95
CA PRO A 248 51.96 22.82 -24.62
C PRO A 248 52.09 24.02 -25.55
N ALA A 249 53.26 24.66 -25.53
CA ALA A 249 53.65 25.67 -26.49
C ALA A 249 54.06 25.00 -27.81
N THR A 250 53.53 25.51 -28.91
CA THR A 250 53.96 25.18 -30.27
C THR A 250 54.62 26.43 -30.86
N GLU A 251 55.64 26.20 -31.70
CA GLU A 251 56.33 27.12 -32.62
C GLU A 251 57.35 28.08 -31.96
N GLN A 252 58.58 28.26 -32.46
CA GLN A 252 59.28 27.90 -33.70
C GLN A 252 60.79 27.90 -33.42
#